data_AF-A0A537RH36-F1
#
_entry.id   AF-A0A537RH36-F1
#
_cell.length_a   1.000
_cell.length_b   1.000
_cell.length_c   1.000
_cell.angle_alpha   90.00
_cell.angle_beta   90.00
_cell.angle_gamma   90.00
#
_symmetry.space_group_name_H-M   'P 1'
#
loop_
_entity.id
_entity.type
_entity.pdbx_description
1 polymer ?
#
loop_
_entity_poly.entity_id
_entity_poly.type
_entity_poly.pdbx_seq_one_letter_code
_entity_poly.pdbx_strand_id
1 'polypeptide(L)'
;HKLQTYQTQNFEAHKIPPGAVEKVAARRVYPVMAPADYQGRSAGTPVKGPRGLIVSIAECEPGNGPGLHRHLNTVENFFCLSGRFEIAWGDRGEHTLVLEPLDMIAVPRGENRSFRNISNELGRLLVMIVPESDKQIDPVCFAPSLAKEIEHQYGKTALEGLQKIGFTFEDESTA
;
A
#
# COMPACT_ATOMS: atom_id res chain seq x y z
N HIS A 1 -5.41 18.55 13.44
CA HIS A 1 -4.47 18.55 12.29
C HIS A 1 -5.15 17.87 11.10
N LYS A 2 -5.03 18.42 9.89
CA LYS A 2 -5.60 17.82 8.67
C LYS A 2 -4.73 16.65 8.21
N LEU A 3 -5.32 15.54 7.78
CA LEU A 3 -4.58 14.40 7.23
C LEU A 3 -3.86 14.82 5.94
N GLN A 4 -2.62 14.34 5.79
CA GLN A 4 -1.82 14.45 4.56
C GLN A 4 -1.61 13.05 3.99
N THR A 5 -1.44 12.95 2.68
CA THR A 5 -1.26 11.66 2.01
C THR A 5 0.20 11.20 2.03
N TYR A 6 0.45 9.90 1.79
CA TYR A 6 1.79 9.38 1.52
C TYR A 6 2.51 10.17 0.41
N GLN A 7 1.75 10.59 -0.60
CA GLN A 7 2.24 11.38 -1.73
C GLN A 7 2.90 12.67 -1.27
N THR A 8 2.18 13.46 -0.47
CA THR A 8 2.70 14.71 0.07
C THR A 8 3.83 14.47 1.08
N GLN A 9 3.76 13.42 1.88
CA GLN A 9 4.73 13.17 2.95
C GLN A 9 6.07 12.59 2.47
N ASN A 10 6.05 11.73 1.45
CA ASN A 10 7.21 10.94 1.05
C ASN A 10 7.66 11.24 -0.39
N PHE A 11 6.73 11.27 -1.35
CA PHE A 11 7.11 11.17 -2.76
C PHE A 11 7.71 12.46 -3.32
N GLU A 12 7.21 13.61 -2.88
CA GLU A 12 7.83 14.91 -3.17
C GLU A 12 9.25 15.01 -2.60
N ALA A 13 9.45 14.56 -1.36
CA ALA A 13 10.75 14.59 -0.68
C ALA A 13 11.80 13.70 -1.37
N HIS A 14 11.36 12.63 -2.03
CA HIS A 14 12.23 11.66 -2.71
C HIS A 14 12.24 11.79 -4.24
N LYS A 15 11.63 12.85 -4.81
CA LYS A 15 11.58 13.12 -6.25
C LYS A 15 10.94 11.98 -7.07
N ILE A 16 9.95 11.30 -6.51
CA ILE A 16 9.25 10.20 -7.18
C ILE A 16 8.12 10.79 -8.04
N PRO A 17 8.11 10.57 -9.37
CA PRO A 17 7.06 11.09 -10.24
C PRO A 17 5.68 10.51 -9.88
N PRO A 18 4.59 11.29 -9.96
CA PRO A 18 3.24 10.80 -9.64
C PRO A 18 2.83 9.54 -10.42
N GLY A 19 3.25 9.40 -11.68
CA GLY A 19 2.96 8.20 -12.46
C GLY A 19 3.61 6.92 -11.91
N ALA A 20 4.83 7.01 -11.37
CA ALA A 20 5.51 5.88 -10.74
C ALA A 20 4.82 5.48 -9.42
N VAL A 21 4.28 6.46 -8.71
CA VAL A 21 3.53 6.24 -7.47
C VAL A 21 2.24 5.46 -7.72
N GLU A 22 1.50 5.82 -8.76
CA GLU A 22 0.22 5.16 -9.09
C GLU A 22 0.38 3.68 -9.44
N LYS A 23 1.61 3.22 -9.72
CA LYS A 23 1.92 1.80 -9.92
C LYS A 23 1.97 1.01 -8.62
N VAL A 24 2.38 1.64 -7.52
CA VAL A 24 2.67 0.97 -6.24
C VAL A 24 1.72 1.34 -5.11
N ALA A 25 0.89 2.37 -5.28
CA ALA A 25 -0.03 2.84 -4.26
C ALA A 25 -1.31 3.41 -4.88
N ALA A 26 -2.40 3.34 -4.13
CA ALA A 26 -3.58 4.15 -4.44
C ALA A 26 -3.23 5.65 -4.45
N ARG A 27 -3.94 6.43 -5.25
CA ARG A 27 -3.67 7.87 -5.47
C ARG A 27 -3.70 8.68 -4.18
N ARG A 28 -4.53 8.28 -3.22
CA ARG A 28 -4.65 8.95 -1.93
C ARG A 28 -4.65 7.91 -0.82
N VAL A 29 -3.52 7.78 -0.13
CA VAL A 29 -3.44 7.01 1.11
C VAL A 29 -3.09 7.95 2.24
N TYR A 30 -3.98 8.05 3.23
CA TYR A 30 -3.83 8.91 4.40
C TYR A 30 -3.39 8.08 5.60
N PRO A 31 -2.13 8.14 6.05
CA PRO A 31 -1.75 7.58 7.34
C PRO A 31 -2.49 8.30 8.47
N VAL A 32 -3.14 7.52 9.33
CA VAL A 32 -3.96 8.02 10.45
C VAL A 32 -3.27 7.77 11.78
N MET A 33 -2.73 6.57 11.98
CA MET A 33 -2.06 6.16 13.22
C MET A 33 -0.93 5.17 12.94
N ALA A 34 0.17 5.27 13.67
CA ALA A 34 1.26 4.30 13.67
C ALA A 34 2.06 4.43 14.97
N PRO A 35 2.89 3.43 15.32
CA PRO A 35 3.80 3.49 16.47
C PRO A 35 4.74 4.71 16.39
N ALA A 36 5.16 5.22 17.56
CA ALA A 36 6.09 6.35 17.62
C ALA A 36 7.45 6.05 16.99
N ASP A 37 7.89 4.80 17.07
CA ASP A 37 9.15 4.25 16.52
C ASP A 37 8.97 3.60 15.13
N TYR A 38 7.81 3.78 14.49
CA TYR A 38 7.55 3.21 13.17
C TYR A 38 8.45 3.79 12.08
N GLN A 39 8.99 2.91 11.23
CA GLN A 39 9.86 3.26 10.10
C GLN A 39 9.14 3.04 8.76
N GLY A 40 9.37 3.96 7.81
CA GLY A 40 8.82 3.89 6.45
C GLY A 40 7.63 4.81 6.22
N ARG A 41 6.82 4.48 5.20
CA ARG A 41 5.80 5.38 4.60
C ARG A 41 4.78 6.01 5.56
N SER A 42 4.45 5.35 6.67
CA SER A 42 3.50 5.85 7.69
C SER A 42 4.16 6.60 8.86
N ALA A 43 5.49 6.79 8.86
CA ALA A 43 6.20 7.45 9.97
C ALA A 43 5.71 8.90 10.20
N GLY A 44 5.25 9.58 9.15
CA GLY A 44 4.68 10.94 9.18
C GLY A 44 3.24 11.04 9.70
N THR A 45 2.65 9.96 10.20
CA THR A 45 1.28 9.95 10.73
C THR A 45 1.09 10.96 11.89
N PRO A 46 -0.08 11.65 11.98
CA PRO A 46 -0.34 12.63 13.03
C PRO A 46 -0.63 12.02 14.41
N VAL A 47 -1.09 10.76 14.48
CA VAL A 47 -1.39 10.10 15.75
C VAL A 47 -0.36 9.00 16.01
N LYS A 48 0.30 9.07 17.17
CA LYS A 48 1.21 8.01 17.63
C LYS A 48 0.45 7.02 18.50
N GLY A 49 0.35 5.78 18.03
CA GLY A 49 -0.32 4.68 18.70
C GLY A 49 0.65 3.72 19.39
N PRO A 50 0.13 2.66 20.03
CA PRO A 50 0.95 1.56 20.51
C PRO A 50 1.61 0.81 19.35
N ARG A 51 2.65 0.04 19.67
CA ARG A 51 3.29 -0.90 18.73
C ARG A 51 2.28 -1.94 18.25
N GLY A 52 2.45 -2.40 17.00
CA GLY A 52 1.66 -3.51 16.44
C GLY A 52 0.44 -3.10 15.59
N LEU A 53 0.16 -1.81 15.40
CA LEU A 53 -0.94 -1.38 14.52
C LEU A 53 -0.59 -0.11 13.74
N ILE A 54 -0.72 -0.20 12.42
CA ILE A 54 -0.68 0.93 11.50
C ILE A 54 -2.04 1.06 10.85
N VAL A 55 -2.61 2.27 10.87
CA VAL A 55 -3.93 2.56 10.32
C VAL A 55 -3.80 3.63 9.25
N SER A 56 -4.38 3.35 8.09
CA SER A 56 -4.46 4.27 6.96
C SER A 56 -5.86 4.27 6.35
N ILE A 57 -6.21 5.34 5.64
CA ILE A 57 -7.39 5.38 4.77
C ILE A 57 -6.89 5.42 3.33
N ALA A 58 -7.24 4.42 2.52
CA ALA A 58 -7.06 4.46 1.08
C ALA A 58 -8.32 5.02 0.44
N GLU A 59 -8.22 6.17 -0.21
CA GLU A 59 -9.29 6.81 -0.97
C GLU A 59 -9.00 6.63 -2.47
N CYS A 60 -9.94 6.02 -3.18
CA CYS A 60 -9.74 5.57 -4.55
C CYS A 60 -10.85 6.09 -5.46
N GLU A 61 -10.47 6.81 -6.51
CA GLU A 61 -11.37 7.08 -7.65
C GLU A 61 -11.80 5.76 -8.33
N PRO A 62 -12.88 5.75 -9.13
CA PRO A 62 -13.26 4.58 -9.93
C PRO A 62 -12.08 4.01 -10.71
N GLY A 63 -11.84 2.71 -10.56
CA GLY A 63 -10.74 1.97 -11.20
C GLY A 63 -9.36 2.15 -10.56
N ASN A 64 -9.22 2.94 -9.49
CA ASN A 64 -7.94 3.15 -8.82
C ASN A 64 -7.65 2.10 -7.72
N GLY A 65 -6.37 1.83 -7.52
CA GLY A 65 -5.81 0.94 -6.52
C GLY A 65 -4.37 0.57 -6.87
N PRO A 66 -3.60 -0.05 -5.96
CA PRO A 66 -2.23 -0.48 -6.23
C PRO A 66 -2.18 -1.70 -7.16
N GLY A 67 -1.04 -1.90 -7.81
CA GLY A 67 -0.72 -3.17 -8.47
C GLY A 67 -0.57 -4.32 -7.48
N LEU A 68 -0.38 -5.54 -8.01
CA LEU A 68 -0.16 -6.74 -7.19
C LEU A 68 1.15 -6.60 -6.39
N HIS A 69 1.07 -6.80 -5.08
CA HIS A 69 2.18 -6.65 -4.14
C HIS A 69 2.03 -7.58 -2.94
N ARG A 70 3.09 -7.75 -2.17
CA ARG A 70 3.07 -8.54 -0.94
C ARG A 70 3.70 -7.78 0.21
N HIS A 71 3.16 -7.99 1.39
CA HIS A 71 3.76 -7.51 2.64
C HIS A 71 4.58 -8.65 3.25
N LEU A 72 5.87 -8.41 3.51
CA LEU A 72 6.78 -9.50 3.91
C LEU A 72 6.61 -9.92 5.38
N ASN A 73 6.26 -8.99 6.26
CA ASN A 73 6.26 -9.21 7.72
C ASN A 73 4.94 -8.83 8.40
N THR A 74 3.91 -8.48 7.63
CA THR A 74 2.69 -7.90 8.16
C THR A 74 1.44 -8.53 7.53
N VAL A 75 0.40 -8.68 8.34
CA VAL A 75 -0.96 -8.97 7.87
C VAL A 75 -1.58 -7.63 7.48
N GLU A 76 -2.22 -7.58 6.31
CA GLU A 76 -2.95 -6.41 5.87
C GLU A 76 -4.44 -6.70 5.84
N ASN A 77 -5.20 -5.83 6.48
CA ASN A 77 -6.64 -5.95 6.60
C ASN A 77 -7.31 -4.80 5.89
N PHE A 78 -8.37 -5.11 5.13
CA PHE A 78 -9.15 -4.14 4.39
C PHE A 78 -10.58 -4.15 4.91
N PHE A 79 -11.04 -3.01 5.42
CA PHE A 79 -12.43 -2.80 5.80
C PHE A 79 -13.06 -1.73 4.89
N CYS A 80 -14.11 -2.10 4.16
CA CYS A 80 -14.74 -1.21 3.20
C CYS A 80 -15.66 -0.20 3.91
N LEU A 81 -15.32 1.10 3.82
CA LEU A 81 -16.12 2.17 4.40
C LEU A 81 -17.20 2.67 3.44
N SER A 82 -16.84 2.84 2.17
CA SER A 82 -17.72 3.33 1.10
C SER A 82 -17.24 2.90 -0.28
N GLY A 83 -18.13 2.88 -1.27
CA GLY A 83 -17.86 2.30 -2.59
C GLY A 83 -17.84 0.77 -2.55
N ARG A 84 -17.18 0.15 -3.53
CA ARG A 84 -17.05 -1.31 -3.64
C ARG A 84 -15.65 -1.65 -4.12
N PHE A 85 -15.00 -2.61 -3.48
CA PHE A 85 -13.61 -2.94 -3.78
C PHE A 85 -13.47 -4.40 -4.18
N GLU A 86 -12.90 -4.64 -5.35
CA GLU A 86 -12.38 -5.95 -5.71
C GLU A 86 -11.02 -6.11 -5.04
N ILE A 87 -10.87 -7.15 -4.24
CA ILE A 87 -9.61 -7.61 -3.66
C ILE A 87 -9.18 -8.83 -4.45
N ALA A 88 -7.96 -8.81 -4.99
CA ALA A 88 -7.38 -9.94 -5.70
C ALA A 88 -6.17 -10.50 -4.94
N TRP A 89 -5.94 -11.81 -4.99
CA TRP A 89 -4.78 -12.48 -4.41
C TRP A 89 -4.34 -13.72 -5.22
N GLY A 90 -3.22 -14.32 -4.82
CA GLY A 90 -2.50 -15.31 -5.61
C GLY A 90 -1.42 -14.68 -6.49
N ASP A 91 -0.49 -15.49 -6.97
CA ASP A 91 0.70 -15.06 -7.72
C ASP A 91 0.40 -14.26 -8.98
N ARG A 92 -0.80 -14.46 -9.55
CA ARG A 92 -1.29 -13.73 -10.72
C ARG A 92 -2.55 -12.93 -10.42
N GLY A 93 -2.95 -12.82 -9.14
CA GLY A 93 -4.24 -12.24 -8.76
C GLY A 93 -5.43 -13.06 -9.27
N GLU A 94 -5.28 -14.39 -9.38
CA GLU A 94 -6.29 -15.29 -9.94
C GLU A 94 -7.52 -15.50 -9.05
N HIS A 95 -7.39 -15.19 -7.76
CA HIS A 95 -8.50 -15.27 -6.82
C HIS A 95 -9.00 -13.87 -6.52
N THR A 96 -10.33 -13.69 -6.52
CA THR A 96 -10.94 -12.39 -6.24
C THR A 96 -12.15 -12.50 -5.32
N LEU A 97 -12.39 -11.42 -4.59
CA LEU A 97 -13.58 -11.19 -3.78
C LEU A 97 -13.97 -9.71 -3.91
N VAL A 98 -15.27 -9.41 -3.92
CA VAL A 98 -15.76 -8.03 -3.80
C VAL A 98 -16.15 -7.76 -2.36
N LEU A 99 -15.62 -6.68 -1.78
CA LEU A 99 -16.07 -6.12 -0.51
C LEU A 99 -17.16 -5.09 -0.79
N GLU A 100 -18.33 -5.31 -0.21
CA GLU A 100 -19.38 -4.31 -0.05
C GLU A 100 -19.07 -3.43 1.17
N PRO A 101 -19.74 -2.26 1.32
CA PRO A 101 -19.59 -1.46 2.54
C PRO A 101 -19.85 -2.29 3.80
N LEU A 102 -18.96 -2.14 4.78
CA LEU A 102 -18.91 -2.87 6.05
C LEU A 102 -18.43 -4.33 5.96
N ASP A 103 -17.96 -4.79 4.80
CA ASP A 103 -17.22 -6.04 4.69
C ASP A 103 -15.75 -5.87 5.08
N MET A 104 -15.15 -6.97 5.53
CA MET A 104 -13.74 -7.04 5.91
C MET A 104 -13.07 -8.30 5.36
N ILE A 105 -11.81 -8.16 4.98
CA ILE A 105 -10.91 -9.29 4.72
C ILE A 105 -9.54 -9.03 5.34
N ALA A 106 -8.87 -10.11 5.74
CA ALA A 106 -7.46 -10.12 6.13
C ALA A 106 -6.66 -10.91 5.09
N VAL A 107 -5.55 -10.36 4.63
CA VAL A 107 -4.61 -11.06 3.75
C VAL A 107 -3.32 -11.33 4.55
N PRO A 108 -2.93 -12.61 4.72
CA PRO A 108 -1.74 -13.00 5.47
C PRO A 108 -0.45 -12.38 4.90
N ARG A 109 0.63 -12.36 5.69
CA ARG A 109 1.94 -11.97 5.18
C ARG A 109 2.39 -12.91 4.04
N GLY A 110 3.22 -12.40 3.15
CA GLY A 110 3.81 -13.17 2.03
C GLY A 110 2.88 -13.36 0.83
N GLU A 111 1.56 -13.36 1.03
CA GLU A 111 0.57 -13.51 -0.02
C GLU A 111 0.54 -12.27 -0.93
N ASN A 112 0.50 -12.49 -2.25
CA ASN A 112 0.33 -11.42 -3.23
C ASN A 112 -1.11 -10.90 -3.19
N ARG A 113 -1.28 -9.57 -3.26
CA ARG A 113 -2.58 -8.92 -3.17
C ARG A 113 -2.66 -7.63 -3.96
N SER A 114 -3.86 -7.26 -4.36
CA SER A 114 -4.21 -5.92 -4.82
C SER A 114 -5.63 -5.58 -4.41
N PHE A 115 -5.97 -4.30 -4.47
CA PHE A 115 -7.35 -3.85 -4.36
C PHE A 115 -7.65 -2.85 -5.47
N ARG A 116 -8.89 -2.81 -5.92
CA ARG A 116 -9.35 -1.85 -6.94
C ARG A 116 -10.76 -1.39 -6.62
N ASN A 117 -10.98 -0.09 -6.63
CA ASN A 117 -12.34 0.45 -6.56
C ASN A 117 -13.10 0.12 -7.85
N ILE A 118 -14.15 -0.68 -7.76
CA ILE A 118 -14.99 -1.10 -8.89
C ILE A 118 -16.33 -0.37 -8.94
N SER A 119 -16.59 0.56 -8.01
CA SER A 119 -17.76 1.42 -8.08
C SER A 119 -17.54 2.58 -9.07
N ASN A 120 -18.61 3.32 -9.35
CA ASN A 120 -18.60 4.53 -10.16
C ASN A 120 -18.45 5.82 -9.31
N GLU A 121 -18.09 5.68 -8.04
CA GLU A 121 -17.94 6.77 -7.09
C GLU A 121 -16.63 6.65 -6.30
N LEU A 122 -16.30 7.68 -5.51
CA LEU A 122 -15.12 7.69 -4.66
C LEU A 122 -15.25 6.65 -3.53
N GLY A 123 -14.40 5.62 -3.56
CA GLY A 123 -14.38 4.56 -2.56
C GLY A 123 -13.37 4.82 -1.45
N ARG A 124 -13.62 4.28 -0.25
CA ARG A 124 -12.68 4.33 0.89
C ARG A 124 -12.53 2.97 1.56
N LEU A 125 -11.29 2.55 1.73
CA LEU A 125 -10.89 1.44 2.61
C LEU A 125 -10.24 1.99 3.88
N LEU A 126 -10.65 1.48 5.03
CA LEU A 126 -9.82 1.52 6.24
C LEU A 126 -8.83 0.36 6.14
N VAL A 127 -7.55 0.69 6.05
CA VAL A 127 -6.45 -0.27 5.91
C VAL A 127 -5.75 -0.38 7.27
N MET A 128 -5.64 -1.60 7.77
CA MET A 128 -4.96 -1.90 9.04
C MET A 128 -3.85 -2.90 8.78
N ILE A 129 -2.62 -2.48 9.04
CA ILE A 129 -1.42 -3.30 8.86
C ILE A 129 -0.91 -3.68 10.24
N VAL A 130 -0.76 -4.99 10.46
CA VAL A 130 -0.39 -5.58 11.74
C VAL A 130 0.93 -6.35 11.56
N PRO A 131 2.04 -5.86 12.13
CA PRO A 131 3.30 -6.60 12.15
C PRO A 131 3.21 -7.88 12.95
N GLU A 132 3.76 -8.97 12.41
CA GLU A 132 3.85 -10.28 13.09
C GLU A 132 5.21 -10.46 13.82
N SER A 133 5.98 -9.38 13.96
CA SER A 133 7.24 -9.35 14.69
C SER A 133 7.40 -8.03 15.44
N ASP A 134 8.44 -7.93 16.27
CA ASP A 134 8.78 -6.69 16.96
C ASP A 134 9.26 -5.55 16.03
N LYS A 135 9.52 -5.84 14.75
CA LYS A 135 9.95 -4.80 13.82
C LYS A 135 8.76 -3.89 13.47
N GLN A 136 8.87 -2.59 13.77
CA GLN A 136 7.86 -1.58 13.40
C GLN A 136 8.16 -1.02 12.00
N ILE A 137 8.19 -1.91 11.02
CA ILE A 137 8.43 -1.61 9.62
C ILE A 137 7.58 -2.53 8.76
N ASP A 138 7.16 -2.03 7.61
CA ASP A 138 6.34 -2.75 6.65
C ASP A 138 7.01 -2.78 5.27
N PRO A 139 7.93 -3.73 5.02
CA PRO A 139 8.52 -3.90 3.70
C PRO A 139 7.46 -4.45 2.74
N VAL A 140 7.30 -3.77 1.61
CA VAL A 140 6.35 -4.17 0.57
C VAL A 140 7.10 -4.50 -0.72
N CYS A 141 6.86 -5.69 -1.24
CA CYS A 141 7.53 -6.21 -2.42
C CYS A 141 6.60 -6.28 -3.63
N PHE A 142 7.13 -5.91 -4.78
CA PHE A 142 6.49 -6.01 -6.11
C PHE A 142 7.31 -6.93 -7.02
N ALA A 143 6.72 -7.35 -8.14
CA ALA A 143 7.44 -8.14 -9.13
C ALA A 143 8.63 -7.37 -9.75
N PRO A 144 9.76 -8.03 -10.08
CA PRO A 144 10.90 -7.37 -10.73
C PRO A 144 10.57 -6.76 -12.09
N SER A 145 9.55 -7.27 -12.78
CA SER A 145 9.04 -6.70 -14.02
C SER A 145 8.55 -5.26 -13.83
N LEU A 146 7.96 -4.95 -12.66
CA LEU A 146 7.50 -3.60 -12.34
C LEU A 146 8.67 -2.62 -12.14
N ALA A 147 9.77 -3.06 -11.54
CA ALA A 147 10.98 -2.22 -11.44
C ALA A 147 11.51 -1.82 -12.82
N LYS A 148 11.59 -2.78 -13.74
CA LYS A 148 12.02 -2.52 -15.13
C LYS A 148 11.10 -1.54 -15.82
N GLU A 149 9.78 -1.68 -15.63
CA GLU A 149 8.79 -0.74 -16.17
C GLU A 149 8.97 0.67 -15.60
N ILE A 150 9.12 0.79 -14.28
CA ILE A 150 9.28 2.09 -13.61
C ILE A 150 10.57 2.77 -14.05
N GLU A 151 11.69 2.05 -14.07
CA GLU A 151 12.97 2.61 -14.53
C GLU A 151 12.90 3.04 -16.00
N HIS A 152 12.26 2.25 -16.86
CA HIS A 152 12.09 2.59 -18.27
C HIS A 152 11.20 3.82 -18.48
N GLN A 153 10.07 3.93 -17.78
CA GLN A 153 9.09 5.01 -18.00
C GLN A 153 9.43 6.29 -17.22
N TYR A 154 10.02 6.17 -16.04
CA TYR A 154 10.19 7.28 -15.08
C TYR A 154 11.65 7.51 -14.66
N GLY A 155 12.57 6.65 -15.10
CA GLY A 155 14.00 6.76 -14.84
C GLY A 155 14.45 6.11 -13.53
N LYS A 156 15.75 5.83 -13.45
CA LYS A 156 16.38 5.16 -12.30
C LYS A 156 16.17 5.89 -10.97
N THR A 157 16.20 7.23 -10.99
CA THR A 157 15.96 8.05 -9.78
C THR A 157 14.57 7.80 -9.17
N ALA A 158 13.55 7.55 -9.99
CA ALA A 158 12.22 7.23 -9.50
C ALA A 158 12.20 5.87 -8.77
N LEU A 159 12.83 4.86 -9.36
CA LEU A 159 12.97 3.54 -8.75
C LEU A 159 13.75 3.59 -7.42
N GLU A 160 14.89 4.28 -7.39
CA GLU A 160 15.68 4.46 -6.17
C GLU A 160 14.91 5.23 -5.08
N GLY A 161 14.09 6.21 -5.48
CA GLY A 161 13.19 6.92 -4.57
C GLY A 161 12.17 5.99 -3.92
N LEU A 162 11.55 5.10 -4.71
CA LEU A 162 10.61 4.08 -4.21
C LEU A 162 11.30 3.08 -3.25
N GLN A 163 12.54 2.69 -3.55
CA GLN A 163 13.31 1.80 -2.68
C GLN A 163 13.62 2.43 -1.31
N LYS A 164 13.94 3.73 -1.28
CA LYS A 164 14.24 4.45 -0.03
C LYS A 164 13.06 4.51 0.95
N ILE A 165 11.83 4.39 0.46
CA ILE A 165 10.61 4.47 1.27
C ILE A 165 10.02 3.11 1.63
N GLY A 166 10.74 2.02 1.33
CA GLY A 166 10.40 0.65 1.77
C GLY A 166 9.77 -0.25 0.71
N PHE A 167 9.78 0.14 -0.57
CA PHE A 167 9.34 -0.74 -1.66
C PHE A 167 10.51 -1.56 -2.22
N THR A 168 10.37 -2.87 -2.27
CA THR A 168 11.33 -3.78 -2.91
C THR A 168 10.71 -4.39 -4.18
N PHE A 169 11.58 -4.93 -5.04
CA PHE A 169 11.20 -5.47 -6.34
C PHE A 169 11.95 -6.77 -6.61
N GLU A 170 11.44 -7.87 -6.06
CA GLU A 170 12.14 -9.14 -5.94
C GLU A 170 11.23 -10.30 -6.36
N ASP A 171 11.83 -11.38 -6.86
CA ASP A 171 11.09 -12.61 -7.13
C ASP A 171 10.78 -13.32 -5.81
N GLU A 172 9.69 -14.08 -5.81
CA GLU A 172 9.23 -14.86 -4.65
C GLU A 172 10.27 -15.86 -4.14
N SER A 173 11.11 -16.39 -5.05
CA SER A 173 12.18 -17.33 -4.69
C SER A 173 13.38 -16.67 -4.00
N THR A 174 13.41 -15.34 -3.91
CA THR A 174 14.55 -14.57 -3.41
C THR A 174 14.25 -13.74 -2.16
N ALA A 175 13.01 -13.75 -1.66
CA ALA A 175 12.53 -12.94 -0.54
C ALA A 175 12.48 -13.69 0.81
#